data_AF-J3GPV6-F1
#
_entry.id   AF-J3GPV6-F1
#
_cell.length_a   1.000
_cell.length_b   1.000
_cell.length_c   1.000
_cell.angle_alpha   90.00
_cell.angle_beta   90.00
_cell.angle_gamma   90.00
#
_symmetry.space_group_name_H-M   'P 1'
#
loop_
_entity.id
_entity.type
_entity.pdbx_description
1 polymer ?
#
loop_
_entity_poly.entity_id
_entity_poly.type
_entity_poly.pdbx_seq_one_letter_code
_entity_poly.pdbx_strand_id
1 'polypeptide(L)'
;MIKAKDFDKASQAFAAFLRKYPNSQYAGNAQYWLGEVNLAKGDLQGAGQAFAKVSQLYPKHPKVPDSLYKLADVERRLGHTDRVKGILQQVVSQYPGTSAAQLAQRDLQRM
;
A
#
# COMPACT_ATOMS: atom_id res chain seq x y z
N MET A 1 8.94 23.34 4.87
CA MET A 1 7.49 23.60 5.05
C MET A 1 6.64 23.39 3.80
N ILE A 2 7.17 23.48 2.58
CA ILE A 2 6.37 23.30 1.34
C ILE A 2 5.87 21.84 1.17
N LYS A 3 6.76 20.85 1.28
CA LYS A 3 6.44 19.43 1.03
C LYS A 3 5.30 18.86 1.89
N ALA A 4 5.28 19.16 3.20
CA ALA A 4 4.27 18.63 4.12
C ALA A 4 2.85 19.13 3.76
N LYS A 5 2.72 20.43 3.48
CA LYS A 5 1.44 21.06 3.11
C LYS A 5 0.89 20.49 1.78
N ASP A 6 1.78 20.13 0.86
CA ASP A 6 1.40 19.53 -0.42
C ASP A 6 0.90 18.09 -0.24
N PHE A 7 1.53 17.31 0.64
CA PHE A 7 1.07 15.96 0.96
C PHE A 7 -0.28 15.95 1.68
N ASP A 8 -0.54 16.89 2.58
CA ASP A 8 -1.86 17.00 3.24
C ASP A 8 -2.97 17.23 2.22
N LYS A 9 -2.79 18.20 1.33
CA LYS A 9 -3.74 18.46 0.24
C LYS A 9 -3.91 17.24 -0.66
N ALA A 10 -2.83 16.56 -1.02
CA ALA A 10 -2.89 15.36 -1.86
C ALA A 10 -3.68 14.22 -1.18
N SER A 11 -3.42 13.95 0.11
CA SER A 11 -4.16 12.93 0.87
C SER A 11 -5.66 13.24 0.94
N GLN A 12 -6.02 14.51 1.17
CA GLN A 12 -7.41 14.96 1.19
C GLN A 12 -8.08 14.81 -0.18
N ALA A 13 -7.38 15.15 -1.26
CA ALA A 13 -7.88 15.03 -2.63
C ALA A 13 -8.13 13.56 -3.01
N PHE A 14 -7.19 12.65 -2.73
CA PHE A 14 -7.39 11.22 -2.97
C PHE A 14 -8.51 10.65 -2.12
N ALA A 15 -8.59 10.99 -0.83
CA ALA A 15 -9.67 10.53 0.03
C ALA A 15 -11.04 11.03 -0.45
N ALA A 16 -11.15 12.29 -0.87
CA ALA A 16 -12.37 12.85 -1.43
C ALA A 16 -12.76 12.17 -2.75
N PHE A 17 -11.79 11.91 -3.63
CA PHE A 17 -12.00 11.18 -4.88
C PHE A 17 -12.55 9.76 -4.61
N LEU A 18 -11.93 9.01 -3.70
CA LEU A 18 -12.33 7.65 -3.36
C LEU A 18 -13.73 7.59 -2.73
N ARG A 19 -14.11 8.61 -1.94
CA ARG A 19 -15.48 8.73 -1.41
C ARG A 19 -16.50 9.02 -2.50
N LYS A 20 -16.16 9.88 -3.46
CA LYS A 20 -17.09 10.31 -4.52
C LYS A 20 -17.20 9.29 -5.65
N TYR A 21 -16.11 8.59 -5.96
CA TYR A 21 -16.01 7.69 -7.11
C TYR A 21 -15.37 6.34 -6.74
N PRO A 22 -15.93 5.59 -5.76
CA PRO A 22 -15.33 4.35 -5.28
C PRO A 22 -15.23 3.27 -6.38
N ASN A 23 -16.13 3.26 -7.36
CA ASN A 23 -16.14 2.27 -8.44
C ASN A 23 -15.43 2.75 -9.72
N SER A 24 -14.72 3.89 -9.67
CA SER A 24 -13.98 4.40 -10.82
C SER A 24 -12.85 3.45 -11.21
N GLN A 25 -12.53 3.36 -12.50
CA GLN A 25 -11.33 2.68 -12.99
C GLN A 25 -10.03 3.22 -12.34
N TYR A 26 -10.05 4.45 -11.84
CA TYR A 26 -8.90 5.06 -11.16
C TYR A 26 -8.91 4.82 -9.65
N ALA A 27 -9.96 4.23 -9.07
CA ALA A 27 -10.11 4.11 -7.62
C ALA A 27 -9.00 3.22 -7.00
N GLY A 28 -8.63 2.11 -7.66
CA GLY A 28 -7.50 1.29 -7.22
C GLY A 28 -6.17 2.04 -7.21
N ASN A 29 -5.89 2.82 -8.26
CA ASN A 29 -4.71 3.69 -8.32
C ASN A 29 -4.75 4.80 -7.27
N ALA A 30 -5.88 5.49 -7.09
CA ALA A 30 -6.03 6.55 -6.11
C ALA A 30 -5.85 6.03 -4.68
N GLN A 31 -6.33 4.82 -4.39
CA GLN A 31 -6.15 4.17 -3.09
C GLN A 31 -4.69 3.81 -2.82
N TYR A 32 -3.96 3.35 -3.84
CA TYR A 32 -2.50 3.14 -3.77
C TYR A 32 -1.75 4.45 -3.50
N TRP A 33 -2.06 5.50 -4.26
CA TRP A 33 -1.41 6.81 -4.09
C TRP A 33 -1.72 7.48 -2.76
N LEU A 34 -2.92 7.27 -2.21
CA LEU A 34 -3.22 7.68 -0.85
C LEU A 34 -2.27 7.04 0.18
N GLY A 35 -1.93 5.76 -0.01
CA GLY A 35 -0.93 5.06 0.81
C GLY A 35 0.47 5.67 0.68
N GLU A 36 0.94 5.90 -0.55
CA GLU A 36 2.25 6.52 -0.79
C GLU A 36 2.34 7.94 -0.20
N VAL A 37 1.29 8.75 -0.33
CA VAL A 37 1.25 10.10 0.24
C VAL A 37 1.28 10.06 1.77
N ASN A 38 0.48 9.20 2.39
CA ASN A 38 0.51 9.03 3.85
C ASN A 38 1.89 8.53 4.33
N LEU A 39 2.51 7.63 3.57
CA LEU A 39 3.85 7.12 3.87
C LEU A 39 4.90 8.25 3.81
N ALA A 40 4.83 9.10 2.79
CA ALA A 40 5.71 10.25 2.62
C ALA A 40 5.54 11.31 3.73
N LYS A 41 4.35 11.39 4.33
CA LYS A 41 4.06 12.22 5.52
C LYS A 41 4.58 11.63 6.82
N GLY A 42 4.99 10.35 6.83
CA GLY A 42 5.31 9.62 8.05
C GLY A 42 4.08 9.09 8.79
N ASP A 43 2.87 9.23 8.23
CA ASP A 43 1.66 8.62 8.77
C ASP A 43 1.62 7.13 8.41
N LEU A 44 2.37 6.35 9.18
CA LEU A 44 2.50 4.90 8.97
C LEU A 44 1.15 4.18 9.10
N GLN A 45 0.33 4.57 10.07
CA GLN A 45 -0.99 3.96 10.29
C GLN A 45 -1.92 4.24 9.10
N GLY A 46 -2.00 5.49 8.66
CA GLY A 46 -2.80 5.86 7.49
C GLY A 46 -2.28 5.25 6.19
N ALA A 47 -0.96 5.08 6.04
CA ALA A 47 -0.36 4.41 4.89
C ALA A 47 -0.74 2.93 4.85
N GLY A 48 -0.59 2.22 5.97
CA GLY A 48 -0.93 0.80 6.08
C GLY A 48 -2.41 0.54 5.78
N GLN A 49 -3.30 1.33 6.37
CA GLN A 49 -4.73 1.25 6.07
C GLN A 49 -5.05 1.48 4.59
N ALA A 50 -4.38 2.46 3.96
CA ALA A 50 -4.62 2.78 2.57
C ALA A 50 -4.12 1.68 1.62
N PHE A 51 -2.94 1.10 1.87
CA PHE A 51 -2.44 -0.01 1.08
C PHE A 51 -3.28 -1.29 1.25
N ALA A 52 -3.68 -1.61 2.48
CA ALA A 52 -4.56 -2.76 2.75
C ALA A 52 -5.91 -2.64 2.03
N LYS A 53 -6.47 -1.44 1.94
CA LYS A 53 -7.73 -1.19 1.21
C LYS A 53 -7.64 -1.48 -0.28
N VAL A 54 -6.45 -1.45 -0.90
CA VAL A 54 -6.32 -1.79 -2.33
C VAL A 54 -6.71 -3.25 -2.58
N SER A 55 -6.22 -4.18 -1.76
CA SER A 55 -6.57 -5.60 -1.91
C SER A 55 -8.00 -5.91 -1.46
N GLN A 56 -8.51 -5.19 -0.44
CA GLN A 56 -9.85 -5.40 0.10
C GLN A 56 -10.96 -4.88 -0.83
N LEU A 57 -10.78 -3.69 -1.38
CA LEU A 57 -11.81 -3.01 -2.19
C LEU A 57 -11.61 -3.23 -3.69
N TYR A 58 -10.37 -3.43 -4.13
CA TYR A 58 -10.01 -3.56 -5.54
C TYR A 58 -9.19 -4.84 -5.80
N PRO A 59 -9.67 -6.03 -5.42
CA PRO A 59 -8.87 -7.27 -5.40
C PRO A 59 -8.32 -7.71 -6.76
N LYS A 60 -8.93 -7.25 -7.87
CA LYS A 60 -8.48 -7.55 -9.24
C LYS A 60 -7.56 -6.48 -9.84
N HIS A 61 -7.26 -5.42 -9.09
CA HIS A 61 -6.53 -4.29 -9.61
C HIS A 61 -5.03 -4.61 -9.75
N PRO A 62 -4.34 -4.16 -10.83
CA PRO A 62 -2.92 -4.45 -11.04
C PRO A 62 -1.97 -3.96 -9.94
N LYS A 63 -2.42 -3.00 -9.11
CA LYS A 63 -1.64 -2.49 -7.96
C LYS A 63 -1.75 -3.33 -6.70
N VAL A 64 -2.56 -4.38 -6.66
CA VAL A 64 -2.69 -5.20 -5.44
C VAL A 64 -1.34 -5.79 -4.99
N PRO A 65 -0.48 -6.39 -5.85
CA PRO A 65 0.80 -6.93 -5.41
C PRO A 65 1.73 -5.84 -4.85
N ASP A 66 1.83 -4.70 -5.54
CA ASP A 66 2.63 -3.55 -5.13
C ASP A 66 2.15 -2.99 -3.78
N SER A 67 0.84 -2.84 -3.60
CA SER A 67 0.23 -2.37 -2.35
C SER A 67 0.51 -3.30 -1.18
N LEU A 68 0.43 -4.63 -1.38
CA LEU A 68 0.72 -5.58 -0.32
C LEU A 68 2.20 -5.54 0.07
N TYR A 69 3.11 -5.43 -0.89
CA TYR A 69 4.54 -5.27 -0.57
C TYR A 69 4.81 -3.95 0.18
N LYS A 70 4.15 -2.85 -0.21
CA LYS A 70 4.22 -1.58 0.51
C LYS A 70 3.60 -1.66 1.91
N LEU A 71 2.53 -2.43 2.09
CA LEU A 71 1.97 -2.73 3.40
C LEU A 71 3.00 -3.46 4.27
N ALA A 72 3.69 -4.47 3.73
CA ALA A 72 4.75 -5.15 4.47
C ALA A 72 5.88 -4.20 4.91
N ASP A 73 6.28 -3.25 4.05
CA ASP A 73 7.25 -2.22 4.42
C ASP A 73 6.75 -1.30 5.55
N VAL A 74 5.48 -0.89 5.50
CA VAL A 74 4.84 -0.11 6.57
C VAL A 74 4.81 -0.87 7.89
N GLU A 75 4.34 -2.12 7.87
CA GLU A 75 4.26 -2.99 9.05
C GLU A 75 5.65 -3.23 9.66
N ARG A 76 6.69 -3.33 8.81
CA ARG A 76 8.09 -3.42 9.25
C ARG A 76 8.52 -2.16 10.00
N ARG A 77 8.21 -0.99 9.46
CA ARG A 77 8.51 0.30 10.11
C ARG A 77 7.75 0.51 11.41
N LEU A 78 6.59 -0.14 11.56
CA LEU A 78 5.81 -0.19 12.80
C LEU A 78 6.31 -1.24 13.80
N GLY A 79 7.29 -2.09 13.43
CA GLY A 79 7.83 -3.15 14.27
C GLY A 79 6.99 -4.43 14.32
N HIS A 80 5.97 -4.57 13.44
CA HIS A 80 5.08 -5.72 13.43
C HIS A 80 5.63 -6.89 12.60
N THR A 81 6.80 -7.41 12.97
CA THR A 81 7.56 -8.41 12.19
C THR A 81 6.74 -9.64 11.78
N ASP A 82 5.87 -10.15 12.66
CA ASP A 82 5.00 -11.29 12.34
C ASP A 82 4.04 -10.99 11.18
N ARG A 83 3.48 -9.78 11.16
CA ARG A 83 2.60 -9.33 10.06
C ARG A 83 3.40 -9.21 8.76
N VAL A 84 4.62 -8.68 8.82
CA VAL A 84 5.49 -8.55 7.64
C VAL A 84 5.69 -9.91 6.98
N LYS A 85 6.10 -10.94 7.76
CA LYS A 85 6.33 -12.28 7.22
C LYS A 85 5.07 -12.84 6.54
N GLY A 86 3.90 -12.73 7.19
CA GLY A 86 2.64 -13.18 6.63
C GLY A 86 2.27 -12.48 5.32
N ILE A 87 2.43 -11.15 5.26
CA ILE A 87 2.13 -10.38 4.05
C ILE A 87 3.10 -10.74 2.92
N LEU A 88 4.40 -10.84 3.18
CA LEU A 88 5.37 -11.22 2.14
C LEU A 88 5.08 -12.62 1.59
N GLN A 89 4.75 -13.58 2.46
CA GLN A 89 4.32 -14.93 2.05
C GLN A 89 3.06 -14.88 1.18
N GLN A 90 2.08 -14.04 1.55
CA GLN A 90 0.89 -13.81 0.75
C GLN A 90 1.24 -13.29 -0.64
N VAL A 91 2.14 -12.31 -0.75
CA VAL A 91 2.55 -11.74 -2.05
C VAL A 91 3.18 -12.80 -2.94
N VAL A 92 4.12 -13.59 -2.40
CA VAL A 92 4.80 -14.66 -3.15
C VAL A 92 3.81 -15.73 -3.62
N SER A 93 2.88 -16.13 -2.75
CA SER A 93 1.92 -17.20 -3.02
C SER A 93 0.82 -16.78 -4.01
N GLN A 94 0.24 -15.59 -3.83
CA GLN A 94 -0.92 -15.14 -4.61
C GLN A 94 -0.55 -14.40 -5.89
N TYR A 95 0.64 -13.80 -5.97
CA TYR A 95 1.06 -12.98 -7.11
C TYR A 95 2.44 -13.40 -7.66
N PRO A 96 2.66 -14.70 -7.94
CA PRO A 96 3.94 -15.19 -8.44
C PRO A 96 4.30 -14.52 -9.77
N GLY A 97 5.61 -14.31 -10.00
CA GLY A 97 6.12 -13.70 -11.23
C GLY A 97 6.04 -12.16 -11.28
N THR A 98 5.38 -11.52 -10.33
CA THR A 98 5.38 -10.05 -10.21
C THR A 98 6.70 -9.54 -9.60
N SER A 99 7.06 -8.29 -9.90
CA SER A 99 8.20 -7.63 -9.24
C SER A 99 8.03 -7.58 -7.72
N ALA A 100 6.80 -7.37 -7.24
CA ALA A 100 6.48 -7.41 -5.81
C ALA A 100 6.78 -8.77 -5.18
N ALA A 101 6.46 -9.88 -5.85
CA ALA A 101 6.78 -11.22 -5.38
C ALA A 101 8.29 -11.49 -5.36
N GLN A 102 9.04 -11.02 -6.36
CA GLN A 102 10.49 -11.15 -6.36
C GLN A 102 11.14 -10.40 -5.19
N LEU A 103 10.68 -9.17 -4.92
CA LEU A 103 11.13 -8.40 -3.76
C LEU A 103 10.76 -9.10 -2.45
N ALA A 104 9.52 -9.58 -2.33
CA ALA A 104 9.04 -10.27 -1.15
C ALA A 104 9.81 -11.57 -0.86
N GLN A 105 10.13 -12.36 -1.90
CA GLN A 105 10.92 -13.57 -1.76
C GLN A 105 12.34 -13.27 -1.25
N ARG A 106 12.99 -12.24 -1.81
CA ARG A 106 14.31 -11.82 -1.36
C ARG A 106 14.30 -11.34 0.09
N ASP A 107 13.27 -10.60 0.49
CA ASP A 107 13.15 -10.11 1.86
C ASP A 107 12.90 -11.27 2.84
N LEU A 108 12.06 -12.24 2.48
CA LEU A 108 11.83 -13.46 3.28
C LEU A 108 13.10 -14.29 3.50
N GLN A 109 14.02 -14.33 2.54
CA GLN A 109 15.30 -15.02 2.68
C GLN A 109 16.27 -14.35 3.65
N ARG A 110 16.03 -13.07 3.99
CA ARG A 110 16.90 -12.24 4.84
C ARG A 110 16.35 -12.03 6.25
N MET A 111 15.13 -12.51 6.51
CA MET A 111 14.51 -12.52 7.84
C MET A 111 15.05 -13.67 8.68
#